data_AF-A0A354JVE0-F1
#
_entry.id   AF-A0A354JVE0-F1
#
_cell.length_a   1.000
_cell.length_b   1.000
_cell.length_c   1.000
_cell.angle_alpha   90.00
_cell.angle_beta   90.00
_cell.angle_gamma   90.00
#
_symmetry.space_group_name_H-M   'P 1'
#
loop_
_entity.id
_entity.type
_entity.pdbx_description
1 polymer ?
#
loop_
_entity_poly.entity_id
_entity_poly.type
_entity_poly.pdbx_seq_one_letter_code
_entity_poly.pdbx_strand_id
1 'polypeptide(L)' 'PCPYLSHFAKFIPEKYGLKVIFGTHPIPQNYFITHTNLKTWDSEFYKEVIKDTLTDEATRKLYD' A
#
# COMPACT_ATOMS: atom_id res chain seq x y z
N PRO A 1 6.88 5.18 0.48
CA PRO A 1 6.57 3.74 0.33
C PRO A 1 7.53 2.87 1.17
N CYS A 2 7.03 1.81 1.80
CA CYS A 2 7.87 0.98 2.69
C CYS A 2 8.80 0.06 1.88
N PRO A 3 10.14 0.24 1.90
CA PRO A 3 11.06 -0.52 1.06
C PRO A 3 11.09 -2.03 1.36
N TYR A 4 10.79 -2.41 2.60
CA TYR A 4 10.76 -3.80 3.05
C TYR A 4 9.38 -4.44 2.97
N LEU A 5 8.40 -3.77 2.35
CA LEU A 5 7.02 -4.25 2.31
C LEU A 5 6.90 -5.63 1.66
N SER A 6 7.65 -5.88 0.59
CA SER A 6 7.73 -7.17 -0.10
C SER A 6 8.36 -8.27 0.75
N HIS A 7 9.32 -7.91 1.61
CA HIS A 7 9.93 -8.84 2.54
C HIS A 7 8.94 -9.21 3.65
N PHE A 8 8.27 -8.24 4.27
CA PHE A 8 7.27 -8.49 5.31
C PHE A 8 6.06 -9.28 4.78
N ALA A 9 5.66 -9.02 3.52
CA ALA A 9 4.61 -9.78 2.83
C ALA A 9 4.88 -11.29 2.82
N LYS A 10 6.14 -11.70 2.71
CA LYS A 10 6.56 -13.11 2.66
C LYS A 10 6.94 -13.66 4.04
N PHE A 11 7.57 -12.82 4.86
CA PHE A 11 8.06 -13.19 6.17
C PHE A 11 6.94 -13.50 7.16
N ILE A 12 5.85 -12.71 7.16
CA ILE A 12 4.77 -12.89 8.14
C ILE A 12 4.01 -14.21 7.92
N PRO A 13 3.62 -14.59 6.69
CA PRO A 13 3.02 -15.90 6.43
C PRO A 13 3.98 -17.05 6.72
N GLU A 14 5.26 -16.92 6.38
CA GLU A 14 6.26 -17.97 6.58
C GLU A 14 6.56 -18.23 8.05
N LYS A 15 6.73 -17.16 8.85
CA LYS A 15 7.08 -17.28 10.26
C LYS A 15 5.88 -17.53 11.16
N TYR A 16 4.73 -16.94 10.85
CA TYR A 16 3.57 -16.93 11.76
C TYR A 16 2.34 -17.67 11.20
N GLY A 17 2.36 -18.14 9.95
CA GLY A 17 1.21 -18.79 9.32
C GLY A 17 0.02 -17.86 9.09
N LEU A 18 0.22 -16.55 9.16
CA LEU A 18 -0.85 -15.55 9.05
C LEU A 18 -0.91 -14.98 7.64
N LYS A 19 -2.13 -14.87 7.10
CA LYS A 19 -2.38 -14.21 5.81
C LYS A 19 -2.16 -12.71 5.96
N VAL A 20 -1.22 -12.15 5.19
CA VAL A 20 -1.03 -10.70 5.10
C VAL A 20 -2.09 -10.12 4.18
N ILE A 21 -2.81 -9.12 4.68
CA ILE A 21 -3.74 -8.30 3.90
C ILE A 21 -3.20 -6.86 3.84
N PHE A 22 -3.09 -6.34 2.63
CA PHE A 22 -2.86 -4.92 2.38
C PHE A 22 -4.24 -4.29 2.20
N GLY A 23 -4.49 -3.08 2.72
CA GLY A 23 -5.85 -2.53 2.63
C GLY A 23 -6.46 -2.01 3.93
N THR A 24 -5.86 -2.28 5.09
CA THR A 24 -6.58 -2.05 6.36
C THR A 24 -6.81 -0.57 6.68
N HIS A 25 -6.04 0.34 6.08
CA HIS A 25 -6.18 1.78 6.21
C HIS A 25 -6.08 2.46 4.83
N PRO A 26 -6.89 3.51 4.57
CA PRO A 26 -6.81 4.26 3.32
C PRO A 26 -5.48 5.02 3.21
N ILE A 27 -4.94 5.10 1.99
CA ILE A 27 -3.72 5.88 1.73
C ILE A 27 -4.09 7.38 1.65
N PRO A 28 -3.49 8.26 2.47
CA PRO A 28 -3.73 9.70 2.40
C PRO A 28 -3.49 10.25 0.99
N GLN A 29 -4.28 11.23 0.56
CA GLN A 29 -4.19 11.78 -0.78
C GLN A 29 -2.81 12.43 -1.03
N ASN A 30 -2.26 13.18 -0.07
CA ASN A 30 -0.92 13.77 -0.22
C ASN A 30 0.18 12.71 -0.38
N TYR A 31 0.06 11.59 0.34
CA TYR A 31 1.01 10.48 0.25
C TYR A 31 0.94 9.78 -1.11
N PHE A 32 -0.29 9.55 -1.60
CA PHE A 32 -0.52 8.95 -2.91
C PHE A 32 0.08 9.81 -4.02
N ILE A 33 -0.22 11.12 -4.05
CA ILE A 33 0.30 12.06 -5.06
C ILE A 33 1.83 12.14 -5.03
N THR A 34 2.42 12.27 -3.85
CA THR A 34 3.88 12.37 -3.69
C THR A 34 4.57 11.14 -4.28
N HIS A 35 4.06 9.94 -4.00
CA HIS A 35 4.64 8.70 -4.52
C HIS A 35 4.31 8.41 -5.99
N THR A 36 3.22 8.97 -6.52
CA THR A 36 2.92 8.98 -7.96
C THR A 36 3.95 9.83 -8.70
N ASN A 37 4.25 11.03 -8.19
CA ASN A 37 5.26 11.91 -8.79
C ASN A 37 6.67 11.29 -8.74
N LEU A 38 6.98 10.56 -7.66
CA LEU A 38 8.24 9.81 -7.50
C LEU A 38 8.25 8.47 -8.25
N LYS A 39 7.21 8.15 -9.05
CA LYS A 39 7.04 6.88 -9.79
C LYS A 39 7.20 5.63 -8.93
N THR A 40 6.93 5.71 -7.62
CA THR A 40 7.13 4.54 -6.76
C THR A 40 6.04 3.49 -6.96
N TRP A 41 4.86 3.92 -7.39
CA TRP A 41 3.76 3.01 -7.73
C TRP A 41 3.94 2.29 -9.07
N ASP A 42 4.99 2.58 -9.85
CA ASP A 42 5.15 1.94 -11.17
C ASP A 42 5.51 0.45 -11.08
N SER A 43 6.13 0.01 -9.97
CA SER A 43 6.45 -1.40 -9.77
C SER A 43 5.19 -2.24 -9.61
N GLU A 44 5.17 -3.39 -10.26
CA GLU A 44 4.03 -4.32 -10.31
C GLU A 44 3.56 -4.74 -8.91
N PHE A 45 4.50 -5.02 -7.99
CA PHE A 45 4.21 -5.30 -6.59
C PHE A 45 3.37 -4.20 -5.93
N TYR A 46 3.76 -2.94 -6.13
CA TYR A 46 3.03 -1.83 -5.52
C TYR A 46 1.67 -1.62 -6.15
N LYS A 47 1.51 -1.85 -7.47
CA LYS A 47 0.20 -1.78 -8.14
C LYS A 47 -0.78 -2.80 -7.58
N GLU A 48 -0.33 -4.02 -7.29
CA GLU A 48 -1.17 -5.04 -6.66
C GLU A 48 -1.52 -4.67 -5.23
N VAL A 49 -0.54 -4.23 -4.44
CA VAL A 49 -0.73 -3.86 -3.02
C VAL A 49 -1.67 -2.66 -2.85
N ILE A 50 -1.57 -1.66 -3.74
CA ILE A 50 -2.41 -0.46 -3.62
C ILE A 50 -3.82 -0.65 -4.17
N LYS A 51 -4.07 -1.72 -4.93
CA LYS A 51 -5.37 -1.96 -5.59
C LYS A 51 -6.52 -1.99 -4.58
N ASP A 52 -6.33 -2.66 -3.45
CA ASP A 52 -7.32 -2.76 -2.38
C ASP A 52 -7.34 -1.54 -1.44
N THR A 53 -6.27 -0.74 -1.40
CA THR A 53 -6.19 0.49 -0.55
C THR A 53 -6.64 1.76 -1.27
N LEU A 54 -6.71 1.75 -2.61
CA LEU A 54 -7.25 2.83 -3.44
C LEU A 54 -8.78 2.90 -3.28
N THR A 55 -9.22 3.31 -2.09
CA THR A 55 -10.64 3.60 -1.82
C THR A 55 -11.08 4.91 -2.49
N ASP A 56 -12.31 5.34 -2.29
CA ASP A 56 -12.84 6.61 -2.84
C ASP A 56 -11.96 7.82 -2.51
N GLU A 57 -11.84 8.76 -3.44
CA GLU A 57 -11.02 9.96 -3.28
C GLU A 57 -11.47 10.81 -2.07
N ALA A 58 -12.78 10.83 -1.77
CA ALA A 58 -13.29 11.54 -0.60
C ALA A 58 -12.76 10.96 0.71
N THR A 59 -12.68 9.63 0.81
CA THR A 59 -12.13 8.94 1.98
C THR A 59 -10.62 9.19 2.13
N ARG A 60 -9.90 9.27 1.01
CA ARG A 60 -8.45 9.58 1.01
C ARG A 60 -8.15 11.02 1.41
N LYS A 61 -9.03 11.96 1.08
CA LYS A 61 -8.93 13.37 1.49
C LYS A 61 -9.34 13.60 2.94
N LEU A 62 -10.30 12.82 3.47
CA LEU A 62 -10.70 12.88 4.88
C LEU A 62 -9.62 12.38 5.84
N TYR A 63 -8.74 11.50 5.36
CA TYR A 63 -7.66 10.90 6.13
C TYR A 63 -6.34 11.70 6.05
N ASP A 64 -6.31 12.75 5.22
CA ASP A 64 -5.15 13.62 5.04
C ASP A 64 -4.76 14.38 6.32
#